data_AF-A0A0E3WE84-F1
#
_entry.id   AF-A0A0E3WE84-F1
#
_cell.length_a   1.000
_cell.length_b   1.000
_cell.length_c   1.000
_cell.angle_alpha   90.00
_cell.angle_beta   90.00
_cell.angle_gamma   90.00
#
_symmetry.space_group_name_H-M   'P 1'
#
loop_
_entity.id
_entity.type
_entity.pdbx_description
1 polymer ?
#
loop_
_entity_poly.entity_id
_entity_poly.type
_entity_poly.pdbx_seq_one_letter_code
_entity_poly.pdbx_strand_id
1 'polypeptide(L)'
;MIEKLQDFPDNVAAYACHGHLTKADYAEVIPHIQDKLARHKKLRAYTELAPDFAGGPPRYPCPAVAGQHPAQSGAGGARTTF
;
A
#
# COMPACT_ATOMS: atom_id res chain seq x y z
N MET A 1 7.16 -0.13 -7.23
CA MET A 1 6.20 -0.72 -8.20
C MET A 1 5.04 -1.36 -7.46
N ILE A 2 3.81 -1.14 -7.92
CA ILE A 2 2.60 -1.79 -7.38
C ILE A 2 2.00 -2.70 -8.45
N GLU A 3 1.93 -4.00 -8.18
CA GLU A 3 1.32 -4.99 -9.05
C GLU A 3 -0.12 -5.30 -8.58
N LYS A 4 -1.04 -5.49 -9.52
CA LYS A 4 -2.42 -5.93 -9.24
C LYS A 4 -2.45 -7.46 -9.17
N LEU A 5 -2.80 -8.00 -8.02
CA LEU A 5 -2.95 -9.45 -7.85
C LEU A 5 -4.28 -9.92 -8.45
N GLN A 6 -4.24 -11.05 -9.14
CA GLN A 6 -5.41 -11.70 -9.75
C GLN A 6 -6.03 -12.71 -8.79
N ASP A 7 -7.16 -13.29 -9.18
CA ASP A 7 -7.88 -14.35 -8.44
C ASP A 7 -8.48 -13.92 -7.10
N PHE A 8 -8.65 -12.62 -6.89
CA PHE A 8 -9.40 -12.06 -5.76
C PHE A 8 -10.84 -11.69 -6.16
N PRO A 9 -11.81 -11.80 -5.24
CA PRO A 9 -13.17 -11.29 -5.46
C PRO A 9 -13.18 -9.81 -5.86
N ASP A 10 -14.17 -9.37 -6.65
CA ASP A 10 -14.20 -7.99 -7.17
C ASP A 10 -14.23 -6.92 -6.06
N ASN A 11 -14.86 -7.23 -4.92
CA ASN A 11 -14.89 -6.39 -3.73
C ASN A 11 -13.60 -6.40 -2.89
N VAL A 12 -12.50 -6.93 -3.44
CA VAL A 12 -11.15 -6.89 -2.87
C VAL A 12 -10.21 -6.19 -3.85
N ALA A 13 -9.57 -5.12 -3.40
CA ALA A 13 -8.45 -4.49 -4.09
C ALA A 13 -7.15 -5.14 -3.58
N ALA A 14 -6.55 -6.00 -4.41
CA ALA A 14 -5.39 -6.81 -4.03
C ALA A 14 -4.14 -6.36 -4.80
N TYR A 15 -3.05 -6.13 -4.06
CA TYR A 15 -1.80 -5.61 -4.62
C TYR A 15 -0.55 -6.26 -4.03
N ALA A 16 0.52 -6.33 -4.82
CA ALA A 16 1.87 -6.61 -4.33
C ALA A 16 2.77 -5.37 -4.52
N CYS A 17 3.46 -4.98 -3.46
CA CYS A 17 4.33 -3.80 -3.44
C CYS A 17 5.80 -4.24 -3.45
N HIS A 18 6.54 -3.76 -4.45
CA HIS A 18 7.95 -4.06 -4.69
C HIS A 18 8.79 -2.78 -4.70
N GLY A 19 10.04 -2.88 -4.25
CA GLY A 19 11.00 -1.78 -4.23
C GLY A 19 10.50 -0.53 -3.50
N HIS A 20 10.93 0.64 -3.98
CA HIS A 20 10.48 1.94 -3.49
C HIS A 20 9.27 2.42 -4.30
N LEU A 21 8.14 2.67 -3.64
CA LEU A 21 6.95 3.19 -4.32
C LEU A 21 7.12 4.67 -4.61
N THR A 22 6.72 5.07 -5.81
CA THR A 22 6.74 6.44 -6.30
C THR A 22 5.32 6.97 -6.45
N LYS A 23 5.16 8.30 -6.56
CA LYS A 23 3.86 8.91 -6.86
C LYS A 23 3.24 8.35 -8.16
N ALA A 24 4.06 7.98 -9.14
CA ALA A 24 3.62 7.42 -10.41
C ALA A 24 2.95 6.05 -10.22
N ASP A 25 3.49 5.19 -9.34
CA ASP A 25 2.89 3.89 -9.04
C ASP A 25 1.45 4.03 -8.51
N TYR A 26 1.18 5.07 -7.70
CA TYR A 26 -0.17 5.33 -7.21
C TYR A 26 -1.14 5.87 -8.28
N ALA A 27 -0.63 6.53 -9.32
CA ALA A 27 -1.48 7.11 -10.36
C ALA A 27 -2.30 6.04 -11.11
N GLU A 28 -1.79 4.82 -11.19
CA GLU A 28 -2.49 3.69 -11.81
C GLU A 28 -3.41 2.95 -10.83
N VAL A 29 -3.04 2.92 -9.55
CA VAL A 29 -3.76 2.18 -8.51
C VAL A 29 -5.00 2.94 -8.02
N ILE A 30 -4.92 4.27 -7.88
CA ILE A 30 -6.01 5.09 -7.35
C ILE A 30 -7.28 4.97 -8.21
N PRO A 31 -7.25 5.12 -9.55
CA PRO A 31 -8.45 4.96 -10.38
C PRO A 31 -9.05 3.56 -10.26
N HIS A 32 -8.22 2.52 -10.16
CA HIS A 32 -8.68 1.14 -10.00
C HIS A 32 -9.41 0.92 -8.67
N ILE A 33 -8.91 1.49 -7.57
CA ILE A 33 -9.60 1.47 -6.27
C ILE A 33 -10.93 2.21 -6.35
N GLN A 34 -10.95 3.39 -6.97
CA GLN A 34 -12.16 4.21 -7.13
C GLN A 34 -13.23 3.47 -7.93
N ASP A 35 -12.84 2.84 -9.04
CA ASP A 35 -13.73 2.04 -9.88
C ASP A 35 -14.32 0.84 -9.12
N LYS A 36 -13.50 0.09 -8.39
CA LYS A 36 -13.98 -1.00 -7.52
C LYS A 36 -14.91 -0.49 -6.41
N LEU A 37 -14.57 0.63 -5.78
CA LEU A 37 -15.39 1.22 -4.71
C LEU A 37 -16.73 1.73 -5.25
N ALA A 38 -16.79 2.23 -6.48
CA ALA A 38 -18.04 2.66 -7.10
C ALA A 38 -19.02 1.50 -7.33
N ARG A 39 -18.52 0.28 -7.56
CA ARG A 39 -19.34 -0.92 -7.74
C ARG A 39 -19.82 -1.56 -6.43
N HIS A 40 -19.16 -1.28 -5.31
CA HIS A 40 -19.38 -1.98 -4.04
C HIS A 40 -19.61 -1.02 -2.87
N LYS A 41 -20.63 -1.28 -2.04
CA LYS A 41 -20.85 -0.50 -0.80
C LYS A 41 -19.68 -0.57 0.19
N LYS A 42 -18.85 -1.60 0.10
CA LYS A 42 -17.66 -1.82 0.93
C LYS A 42 -16.58 -2.50 0.10
N LEU A 43 -15.39 -1.91 0.09
CA LEU A 43 -14.19 -2.46 -0.56
C LEU A 43 -13.21 -2.94 0.51
N ARG A 44 -12.67 -4.15 0.37
CA ARG A 44 -11.58 -4.67 1.20
C ARG A 44 -10.24 -4.44 0.49
N ALA A 45 -9.17 -4.28 1.25
CA ALA A 45 -7.83 -4.15 0.70
C ALA A 45 -6.96 -5.33 1.16
N TYR A 46 -6.22 -5.91 0.22
CA TYR A 46 -5.19 -6.90 0.48
C TYR A 46 -3.88 -6.40 -0.12
N THR A 47 -2.81 -6.40 0.67
CA THR A 47 -1.51 -5.93 0.21
C THR A 47 -0.42 -6.87 0.66
N GLU A 48 0.31 -7.44 -0.29
CA GLU A 48 1.56 -8.13 -0.04
C GLU A 48 2.72 -7.14 -0.10
N LEU A 49 3.58 -7.16 0.91
CA LEU A 49 4.85 -6.43 0.89
C LEU A 49 5.93 -7.44 0.52
N ALA A 50 6.54 -7.26 -0.64
CA ALA A 50 7.61 -8.14 -1.09
C ALA A 50 8.88 -7.93 -0.24
N PRO A 51 9.80 -8.91 -0.19
CA PRO A 51 11.03 -8.80 0.59
C PRO A 51 11.92 -7.61 0.20
N ASP A 52 11.80 -7.14 -1.05
CA ASP A 52 12.52 -5.99 -1.60
C ASP A 52 11.82 -4.64 -1.36
N PHE A 53 10.70 -4.63 -0.63
CA PHE A 53 9.97 -3.40 -0.33
C PHE A 53 10.83 -2.42 0.48
N ALA A 54 11.03 -1.22 -0.08
CA ALA A 54 11.89 -0.18 0.44
C ALA A 54 11.12 1.08 0.89
N GLY A 55 9.80 0.94 1.11
CA GLY A 55 8.93 2.02 1.56
C GLY A 55 8.25 2.79 0.43
N GLY A 56 7.51 3.82 0.82
CA GLY A 56 6.81 4.73 -0.10
C GLY A 56 7.53 6.06 -0.28
N PRO A 57 6.93 6.98 -1.06
CA PRO A 57 7.48 8.31 -1.24
C PRO A 57 7.66 9.01 0.12
N PRO A 58 8.60 9.97 0.22
CA PRO A 58 8.82 10.69 1.47
C PRO A 58 7.49 11.19 2.00
N ARG A 59 7.19 10.81 3.25
CA ARG A 59 6.02 11.37 3.93
C ARG A 59 6.20 12.88 3.91
N TYR A 60 5.17 13.60 3.47
CA TYR A 60 5.15 15.05 3.61
C TYR A 60 5.63 15.39 5.02
N PRO A 61 6.56 16.34 5.18
CA PRO A 61 7.02 16.69 6.51
C PRO A 61 5.79 17.05 7.33
N CYS A 62 5.50 16.23 8.34
CA CYS A 62 4.64 16.64 9.42
C CYS A 62 5.32 17.90 9.98
N PRO A 63 4.65 19.08 10.05
CA PRO A 63 5.25 20.24 10.69
C PRO A 63 5.68 19.78 12.07
N ALA A 64 6.99 19.83 12.32
CA ALA A 64 7.61 19.12 13.43
C ALA A 64 6.90 19.42 14.74
N VAL A 65 6.18 18.44 15.29
CA VAL A 65 6.03 18.36 16.74
C VAL A 65 7.40 17.91 17.25
N ALA A 66 8.16 18.87 17.75
CA ALA A 66 9.45 18.63 18.37
C ALA A 66 9.25 17.70 19.58
N GLY A 67 9.55 16.40 19.39
CA GLY A 67 9.51 15.44 20.48
C GLY A 67 9.12 14.02 20.05
N GLN A 68 10.14 13.21 19.79
CA GLN A 68 10.19 11.75 20.04
C GLN A 68 9.30 10.82 19.19
N HIS A 69 9.94 9.99 18.36
CA HIS A 69 9.97 8.52 18.58
C HIS A 69 11.12 7.88 17.78
N PRO A 70 11.84 6.87 18.31
CA PRO A 70 12.99 6.30 17.63
C PRO A 70 12.59 5.39 16.47
N ALA A 71 13.51 5.26 15.52
CA ALA A 71 13.42 4.40 14.36
C ALA A 71 13.05 2.96 14.77
N GLN A 72 11.89 2.48 14.29
CA GLN A 72 11.57 1.07 14.36
C GLN A 72 12.31 0.35 13.23
N SER A 73 13.38 -0.34 13.61
CA SER A 73 13.97 -1.43 12.84
C SER A 73 12.96 -2.59 12.82
N GLY A 74 12.63 -3.10 11.64
CA GLY A 74 11.70 -4.21 11.49
C GLY A 74 11.98 -5.01 10.22
N ALA A 75 12.94 -5.94 10.31
CA ALA A 75 13.00 -7.09 9.42
C ALA A 75 11.86 -8.05 9.81
N GLY A 76 10.98 -8.38 8.85
CA GLY A 76 9.92 -9.35 9.05
C GLY A 76 8.80 -9.16 8.05
N GLY A 77 8.76 -9.99 7.00
CA GLY A 77 7.66 -10.03 6.05
C GLY A 77 6.34 -10.38 6.76
N ALA A 78 5.54 -9.37 7.05
CA ALA A 78 4.24 -9.53 7.65
C ALA A 78 3.19 -9.79 6.56
N ARG A 79 2.76 -11.05 6.43
CA ARG A 79 1.60 -11.42 5.64
C ARG A 79 0.34 -11.20 6.50
N THR A 80 -0.10 -9.95 6.60
CA THR A 80 -1.30 -9.61 7.37
C THR A 80 -2.54 -10.04 6.60
N THR A 81 -3.19 -11.10 7.07
CA THR A 81 -4.50 -11.57 6.61
C THR A 81 -5.56 -11.00 7.56
N PHE A 82 -6.59 -10.33 7.02
CA PHE A 82 -7.78 -9.87 7.75
C PHE A 82 -9.01 -10.62 7.28
#